data_AF-A0A1L7CH12-F1
#
_entry.id   AF-A0A1L7CH12-F1
#
_cell.length_a   1.000
_cell.length_b   1.000
_cell.length_c   1.000
_cell.angle_alpha   90.00
_cell.angle_beta   90.00
_cell.angle_gamma   90.00
#
_symmetry.space_group_name_H-M   'P 1'
#
loop_
_entity.id
_entity.type
_entity.pdbx_description
1 polymer ?
#
loop_
_entity_poly.entity_id
_entity_poly.type
_entity_poly.pdbx_seq_one_letter_code
_entity_poly.pdbx_strand_id
1 'polypeptide(L)'
;MNSQQEFVLRTVEERDIRFVRLWFTDILGYLKSVAVAPAELENAFEEGIGFDGSAIEGFSRVSESDTIAKPDPSTFQLMPLGVDDSGMNSARMYCDITMPDGQPSWADPRQVLRRQVHAAADEGFTCYIHPEIEFFLVKSLDTDGRPPVPTDNGGYFDQAVHDDAPMFRRDAIAALENMGISVEFSHHETAPGQQEIDLRYADVLTMSDHIMTFRYLVKEVAMKNGVYATFMPKPFTDHAGSAMHTHMSLFEGDINAFHDPDDEYNLSQTARQFIAGILTHAPEISAVTNQWANSYKRLMFGNEAPTAATWGVSNRSAMVRVPTYRPGKVSSRRIEVRSLDSACNPYLAYSVLLAAGLKGIKEGYELQAPAEDDISSLTRRERRALGYEDLPSSLDQALRLMERSELVADTLGEHVFEFFLRNKWREWQEYQSQITQWELRSNLDY
;
A
#
# COMPACT_ATOMS: atom_id res chain seq x y z
N MET A 1 -12.67 30.06 -9.48
CA MET A 1 -11.95 28.96 -10.14
C MET A 1 -10.44 29.23 -10.12
N ASN A 2 -9.62 28.21 -9.88
CA ASN A 2 -8.16 28.33 -9.93
C ASN A 2 -7.60 27.86 -11.29
N SER A 3 -6.32 28.13 -11.57
CA SER A 3 -5.69 27.81 -12.86
C SER A 3 -5.68 26.31 -13.19
N GLN A 4 -5.65 25.43 -12.18
CA GLN A 4 -5.72 23.98 -12.39
C GLN A 4 -7.14 23.55 -12.79
N GLN A 5 -8.18 24.10 -12.17
CA GLN A 5 -9.58 23.83 -12.54
C GLN A 5 -9.87 24.28 -13.97
N GLU A 6 -9.39 25.47 -14.37
CA GLU A 6 -9.50 25.97 -15.74
C GLU A 6 -8.78 25.05 -16.74
N PHE A 7 -7.60 24.54 -16.39
CA PHE A 7 -6.88 23.55 -17.21
C PHE A 7 -7.69 22.27 -17.39
N VAL A 8 -8.30 21.75 -16.33
CA VAL A 8 -9.14 20.54 -16.39
C VAL A 8 -10.35 20.75 -17.29
N LEU A 9 -11.12 21.83 -17.07
CA LEU A 9 -12.32 22.12 -17.87
C LEU A 9 -11.99 22.27 -19.35
N ARG A 10 -10.93 23.01 -19.69
CA ARG A 10 -10.47 23.15 -21.08
C ARG A 10 -10.05 21.80 -21.66
N THR A 11 -9.32 20.98 -20.91
CA THR A 11 -8.86 19.66 -21.40
C THR A 11 -10.04 18.72 -21.64
N VAL A 12 -11.07 18.76 -20.79
CA VAL A 12 -12.30 17.99 -20.94
C VAL A 12 -13.01 18.32 -22.26
N GLU A 13 -13.08 19.60 -22.61
CA GLU A 13 -13.65 20.05 -23.88
C GLU A 13 -12.75 19.67 -25.08
N GLU A 14 -11.47 20.01 -25.04
CA GLU A 14 -10.52 19.79 -26.14
C GLU A 14 -10.32 18.30 -26.49
N ARG A 15 -10.46 17.41 -25.50
CA ARG A 15 -10.28 15.96 -25.66
C ARG A 15 -11.59 15.19 -25.79
N ASP A 16 -12.73 15.87 -25.90
CA ASP A 16 -14.07 15.26 -25.97
C ASP A 16 -14.29 14.19 -24.87
N ILE A 17 -13.97 14.56 -23.63
CA ILE A 17 -14.09 13.65 -22.48
C ILE A 17 -15.56 13.49 -22.14
N ARG A 18 -16.06 12.25 -22.16
CA ARG A 18 -17.49 11.94 -21.99
C ARG A 18 -17.93 11.89 -20.54
N PHE A 19 -17.02 11.49 -19.65
CA PHE A 19 -17.26 11.48 -18.20
C PHE A 19 -15.93 11.56 -17.44
N VAL A 20 -15.98 12.16 -16.26
CA VAL A 20 -14.87 12.20 -15.32
C VAL A 20 -15.21 11.33 -14.11
N ARG A 21 -14.34 10.38 -13.80
CA ARG A 21 -14.45 9.52 -12.62
C ARG A 21 -13.83 10.23 -11.43
N LEU A 22 -14.65 10.53 -10.45
CA LEU A 22 -14.24 11.03 -9.15
C LEU A 22 -13.94 9.84 -8.25
N TRP A 23 -12.66 9.68 -7.90
CA TRP A 23 -12.13 8.57 -7.14
C TRP A 23 -11.89 8.95 -5.70
N PHE A 24 -12.18 8.04 -4.79
CA PHE A 24 -11.81 8.16 -3.37
C PHE A 24 -11.64 6.75 -2.81
N THR A 25 -11.18 6.64 -1.56
CA THR A 25 -10.83 5.34 -0.97
C THR A 25 -11.52 5.18 0.38
N ASP A 26 -12.04 3.99 0.66
CA ASP A 26 -12.57 3.67 1.99
C ASP A 26 -11.45 3.26 2.96
N ILE A 27 -11.76 3.13 4.25
CA ILE A 27 -10.79 2.77 5.30
C ILE A 27 -10.05 1.46 5.00
N LEU A 28 -10.68 0.53 4.27
CA LEU A 28 -10.09 -0.76 3.92
C LEU A 28 -9.22 -0.72 2.66
N GLY A 29 -9.13 0.43 1.99
CA GLY A 29 -8.31 0.59 0.79
C GLY A 29 -9.01 0.19 -0.50
N TYR A 30 -10.35 0.07 -0.51
CA TYR A 30 -11.09 -0.12 -1.75
C TYR A 30 -11.28 1.21 -2.47
N LEU A 31 -10.93 1.22 -3.76
CA LEU A 31 -11.21 2.33 -4.66
C LEU A 31 -12.72 2.44 -4.88
N LYS A 32 -13.28 3.60 -4.57
CA LYS A 32 -14.67 3.99 -4.85
C LYS A 32 -14.68 5.01 -5.98
N SER A 33 -15.80 5.11 -6.68
CA SER A 33 -15.94 6.05 -7.78
C SER A 33 -17.37 6.56 -7.94
N VAL A 34 -17.49 7.85 -8.27
CA VAL A 34 -18.69 8.45 -8.86
C VAL A 34 -18.31 9.01 -10.23
N ALA A 35 -19.15 8.83 -11.25
CA ALA A 35 -18.90 9.40 -12.58
C ALA A 35 -19.73 10.66 -12.76
N VAL A 36 -19.10 11.74 -13.24
CA VAL A 36 -19.77 12.99 -13.59
C VAL A 36 -19.71 13.27 -15.08
N ALA A 37 -20.80 13.84 -15.59
CA ALA A 37 -20.83 14.42 -16.92
C ALA A 37 -20.03 15.75 -16.92
N PRO A 38 -19.41 16.12 -18.06
CA PRO A 38 -18.68 17.39 -18.18
C PRO A 38 -19.48 18.62 -17.74
N ALA A 39 -20.79 18.64 -17.98
CA ALA A 39 -21.67 19.74 -17.61
C ALA A 39 -21.79 19.96 -16.09
N GLU A 40 -21.54 18.93 -15.28
CA GLU A 40 -21.61 19.01 -13.81
C GLU A 40 -20.25 19.30 -13.17
N LEU A 41 -19.17 19.33 -13.96
CA LEU A 41 -17.80 19.37 -13.43
C LEU A 41 -17.47 20.70 -12.76
N GLU A 42 -17.98 21.81 -13.28
CA GLU A 42 -17.81 23.14 -12.68
C GLU A 42 -18.49 23.18 -11.30
N ASN A 43 -19.74 22.73 -11.21
CA ASN A 43 -20.46 22.60 -9.93
C ASN A 43 -19.74 21.65 -8.97
N ALA A 44 -19.19 20.53 -9.46
CA ALA A 44 -18.43 19.60 -8.63
C ALA A 44 -17.16 20.26 -8.05
N PHE A 45 -16.52 21.19 -8.77
CA PHE A 45 -15.41 21.97 -8.22
C PHE A 45 -15.85 23.00 -7.18
N GLU A 46 -17.01 23.64 -7.36
CA GLU A 46 -17.50 24.69 -6.47
C GLU A 46 -18.15 24.14 -5.19
N GLU A 47 -19.04 23.17 -5.32
CA GLU A 47 -19.86 22.63 -4.23
C GLU A 47 -19.38 21.23 -3.79
N GLY A 48 -18.75 20.47 -4.69
CA GLY A 48 -18.47 19.05 -4.46
C GLY A 48 -19.69 18.18 -4.76
N ILE A 49 -19.58 16.87 -4.52
CA ILE A 49 -20.68 15.94 -4.76
C ILE A 49 -21.09 15.24 -3.47
N GLY A 50 -22.34 15.44 -3.07
CA GLY A 50 -22.93 14.76 -1.94
C GLY A 50 -23.05 13.26 -2.16
N PHE A 51 -22.66 12.47 -1.17
CA PHE A 51 -22.87 11.02 -1.14
C PHE A 51 -22.94 10.50 0.31
N ASP A 52 -23.42 9.26 0.45
CA ASP A 52 -23.47 8.56 1.72
C ASP A 52 -22.07 8.17 2.21
N GLY A 53 -21.62 8.85 3.26
CA GLY A 53 -20.32 8.68 3.92
C GLY A 53 -20.11 7.31 4.57
N SER A 54 -21.19 6.54 4.79
CA SER A 54 -21.06 5.13 5.20
C SER A 54 -20.28 4.29 4.18
N ALA A 55 -20.16 4.77 2.93
CA ALA A 55 -19.32 4.16 1.90
C ALA A 55 -17.81 4.21 2.21
N ILE A 56 -17.36 5.11 3.10
CA ILE A 56 -15.95 5.27 3.50
C ILE A 56 -15.63 4.42 4.75
N GLU A 57 -16.63 4.16 5.60
CA GLU A 57 -16.50 3.40 6.84
C GLU A 57 -16.28 1.87 6.63
N GLY A 58 -16.15 1.44 5.37
CA GLY A 58 -16.02 0.04 5.00
C GLY A 58 -17.34 -0.71 5.17
N PHE A 59 -17.29 -1.92 5.73
CA PHE A 59 -18.48 -2.75 5.92
C PHE A 59 -19.09 -2.59 7.32
N SER A 60 -18.46 -1.87 8.26
CA SER A 60 -18.92 -1.71 9.66
C SER A 60 -19.83 -0.50 9.88
N ARG A 61 -20.74 -0.27 8.93
CA ARG A 61 -21.65 0.89 8.91
C ARG A 61 -22.59 0.89 10.10
N VAL A 62 -22.74 2.05 10.75
CA VAL A 62 -23.66 2.24 11.88
C VAL A 62 -24.83 3.16 11.50
N SER A 63 -24.54 4.22 10.75
CA SER A 63 -25.52 5.22 10.33
C SER A 63 -25.09 5.88 9.01
N GLU A 64 -26.07 6.34 8.23
CA GLU A 64 -25.81 7.19 7.06
C GLU A 64 -25.30 8.55 7.54
N SER A 65 -24.24 9.05 6.91
CA SER A 65 -23.72 10.40 7.15
C SER A 65 -23.58 11.10 5.81
N ASP A 66 -24.11 12.31 5.70
CA ASP A 66 -23.94 13.09 4.48
C ASP A 66 -22.49 13.57 4.40
N THR A 67 -21.81 13.23 3.31
CA THR A 67 -20.43 13.65 3.04
C THR A 67 -20.32 14.20 1.62
N ILE A 68 -19.26 14.95 1.35
CA ILE A 68 -19.03 15.62 0.08
C ILE A 68 -17.70 15.14 -0.49
N ALA A 69 -17.71 14.61 -1.71
CA ALA A 69 -16.52 14.33 -2.48
C ALA A 69 -16.09 15.60 -3.21
N LYS A 70 -14.92 16.13 -2.85
CA LYS A 70 -14.34 17.34 -3.44
C LYS A 70 -13.22 16.97 -4.42
N PRO A 71 -13.40 17.17 -5.74
CA PRO A 71 -12.38 16.81 -6.73
C PRO A 71 -11.09 17.61 -6.55
N ASP A 72 -9.96 16.92 -6.54
CA ASP A 72 -8.63 17.51 -6.52
C ASP A 72 -8.10 17.65 -7.97
N PRO A 73 -8.11 18.86 -8.56
CA PRO A 73 -7.74 19.07 -9.96
C PRO A 73 -6.25 18.77 -10.24
N SER A 74 -5.40 18.76 -9.21
CA SER A 74 -3.98 18.38 -9.36
C SER A 74 -3.80 16.91 -9.73
N THR A 75 -4.82 16.09 -9.47
CA THR A 75 -4.83 14.66 -9.75
C THR A 75 -5.56 14.31 -11.06
N PHE A 76 -5.85 15.28 -11.92
CA PHE A 76 -6.51 15.00 -13.18
C PHE A 76 -5.61 14.17 -14.11
N GLN A 77 -6.13 13.03 -14.57
CA GLN A 77 -5.45 12.15 -15.53
C GLN A 77 -6.46 11.58 -16.53
N LEU A 78 -6.04 11.45 -17.79
CA LEU A 78 -6.82 10.74 -18.81
C LEU A 78 -6.75 9.23 -18.53
N MET A 79 -7.87 8.55 -18.67
CA MET A 79 -7.88 7.09 -18.61
C MET A 79 -7.30 6.53 -19.93
N PRO A 80 -6.46 5.48 -19.88
CA PRO A 80 -5.90 4.91 -21.11
C PRO A 80 -6.99 4.37 -22.03
N LEU A 81 -6.87 4.67 -23.32
CA LEU A 81 -7.80 4.20 -24.35
C LEU A 81 -7.90 2.67 -24.36
N GLY A 82 -9.14 2.18 -24.48
CA GLY A 82 -9.44 0.76 -24.52
C GLY A 82 -9.42 0.07 -23.16
N VAL A 83 -9.22 0.77 -22.03
CA VAL A 83 -9.51 0.26 -20.66
C VAL A 83 -10.98 -0.09 -20.51
N ASP A 84 -11.86 0.67 -21.15
CA ASP A 84 -13.22 0.24 -21.43
C ASP A 84 -13.39 0.01 -22.95
N ASP A 85 -14.19 -1.00 -23.32
CA ASP A 85 -14.52 -1.32 -24.73
C ASP A 85 -15.42 -0.24 -25.38
N SER A 86 -15.65 0.88 -24.70
CA SER A 86 -16.57 1.93 -25.12
C SER A 86 -16.01 2.81 -26.22
N GLY A 87 -14.68 2.86 -26.37
CA GLY A 87 -13.99 3.79 -27.28
C GLY A 87 -14.18 5.27 -26.89
N MET A 88 -14.72 5.55 -25.70
CA MET A 88 -14.97 6.91 -25.22
C MET A 88 -13.78 7.42 -24.41
N ASN A 89 -13.43 8.69 -24.59
CA ASN A 89 -12.45 9.34 -23.73
C ASN A 89 -13.05 9.56 -22.35
N SER A 90 -12.37 9.08 -21.31
CA SER A 90 -12.70 9.34 -19.93
C SER A 90 -11.48 9.83 -19.16
N ALA A 91 -11.70 10.49 -18.03
CA ALA A 91 -10.65 10.94 -17.14
C ALA A 91 -10.97 10.56 -15.70
N ARG A 92 -9.99 10.69 -14.81
CA ARG A 92 -10.18 10.57 -13.37
C ARG A 92 -9.59 11.74 -12.61
N MET A 93 -10.13 11.98 -11.42
CA MET A 93 -9.55 12.80 -10.36
C MET A 93 -9.79 12.12 -9.02
N TYR A 94 -8.80 12.12 -8.14
CA TYR A 94 -9.02 11.82 -6.74
C TYR A 94 -9.81 12.94 -6.07
N CYS A 95 -10.54 12.59 -5.03
CA CYS A 95 -11.32 13.49 -4.22
C CYS A 95 -10.83 13.47 -2.79
N ASP A 96 -10.83 14.64 -2.18
CA ASP A 96 -10.83 14.78 -0.74
C ASP A 96 -12.28 14.68 -0.24
N ILE A 97 -12.50 13.98 0.86
CA ILE A 97 -13.83 13.94 1.45
C ILE A 97 -13.95 15.01 2.52
N THR A 98 -15.02 15.80 2.44
CA THR A 98 -15.37 16.81 3.44
C THR A 98 -16.73 16.52 4.07
N MET A 99 -16.92 17.04 5.27
CA MET A 99 -18.22 17.14 5.91
C MET A 99 -19.04 18.28 5.26
N PRO A 100 -20.38 18.32 5.45
CA PRO A 100 -21.23 19.36 4.88
C PRO A 100 -20.91 20.78 5.37
N ASP A 101 -20.23 20.91 6.52
CA ASP A 101 -19.73 22.17 7.06
C ASP A 101 -18.39 22.63 6.43
N GLY A 102 -17.86 21.84 5.49
CA GLY A 102 -16.61 22.09 4.78
C GLY A 102 -15.34 21.60 5.50
N GLN A 103 -15.45 21.03 6.71
CA GLN A 103 -14.29 20.45 7.39
C GLN A 103 -13.84 19.15 6.71
N PRO A 104 -12.53 18.81 6.71
CA PRO A 104 -12.08 17.51 6.24
C PRO A 104 -12.78 16.37 6.98
N SER A 105 -13.16 15.33 6.26
CA SER A 105 -13.80 14.16 6.85
C SER A 105 -12.84 13.45 7.80
N TRP A 106 -13.34 13.11 8.98
CA TRP A 106 -12.62 12.34 9.99
C TRP A 106 -12.36 10.89 9.55
N ALA A 107 -13.05 10.42 8.50
CA ALA A 107 -12.98 9.05 8.01
C ALA A 107 -12.10 8.87 6.77
N ASP A 108 -11.62 9.96 6.14
CA ASP A 108 -10.91 9.91 4.85
C ASP A 108 -9.44 9.48 5.02
N PRO A 109 -9.04 8.31 4.50
CA PRO A 109 -7.65 7.85 4.54
C PRO A 109 -6.67 8.83 3.89
N ARG A 110 -7.07 9.52 2.82
CA ARG A 110 -6.21 10.47 2.11
C ARG A 110 -5.90 11.68 3.00
N GLN A 111 -6.87 12.13 3.80
CA GLN A 111 -6.65 13.18 4.80
C GLN A 111 -5.78 12.72 5.96
N VAL A 112 -5.90 11.46 6.40
CA VAL A 112 -4.98 10.89 7.41
C VAL A 112 -3.54 11.02 6.94
N LEU A 113 -3.24 10.61 5.71
CA LEU A 113 -1.89 10.72 5.16
C LEU A 113 -1.46 12.18 5.01
N ARG A 114 -2.34 13.06 4.55
CA ARG A 114 -2.03 14.49 4.40
C ARG A 114 -1.61 15.13 5.73
N ARG A 115 -2.23 14.76 6.86
CA ARG A 115 -1.80 15.22 8.19
C ARG A 115 -0.36 14.80 8.50
N GLN A 116 0.02 13.57 8.16
CA GLN A 116 1.39 13.07 8.38
C GLN A 116 2.40 13.71 7.42
N VAL A 117 2.00 14.04 6.19
CA VAL A 117 2.82 14.82 5.26
C VAL A 117 3.09 16.21 5.82
N HIS A 118 2.08 16.89 6.37
CA HIS A 118 2.27 18.18 7.02
C HIS A 118 3.15 18.07 8.28
N ALA A 119 2.95 17.04 9.10
CA ALA A 119 3.81 16.80 10.27
C ALA A 119 5.28 16.58 9.88
N ALA A 120 5.56 15.88 8.78
CA ALA A 120 6.91 15.75 8.24
C ALA A 120 7.46 17.11 7.78
N ALA A 121 6.64 17.90 7.08
CA ALA A 121 7.04 19.21 6.57
C ALA A 121 7.31 20.23 7.68
N ASP A 122 6.56 20.19 8.78
CA ASP A 122 6.77 21.03 9.97
C ASP A 122 8.14 20.75 10.63
N GLU A 123 8.63 19.51 10.52
CA GLU A 123 9.98 19.11 10.93
C GLU A 123 11.04 19.33 9.82
N GLY A 124 10.67 19.94 8.69
CA GLY A 124 11.56 20.26 7.58
C GLY A 124 11.75 19.16 6.53
N PHE A 125 11.00 18.05 6.63
CA PHE A 125 11.17 16.87 5.78
C PHE A 125 10.12 16.77 4.66
N THR A 126 10.57 16.28 3.50
CA THR A 126 9.72 15.71 2.46
C THR A 126 9.97 14.20 2.37
N CYS A 127 8.91 13.40 2.43
CA CYS A 127 9.00 11.94 2.36
C CYS A 127 8.75 11.44 0.93
N TYR A 128 9.72 10.70 0.38
CA TYR A 128 9.60 10.01 -0.90
C TYR A 128 9.46 8.51 -0.71
N ILE A 129 8.62 7.90 -1.53
CA ILE A 129 8.32 6.47 -1.53
C ILE A 129 8.61 5.86 -2.90
N HIS A 130 9.21 4.68 -2.90
CA HIS A 130 9.37 3.82 -4.07
C HIS A 130 8.91 2.40 -3.68
N PRO A 131 7.73 1.96 -4.14
CA PRO A 131 7.22 0.63 -3.87
C PRO A 131 7.63 -0.37 -4.96
N GLU A 132 8.05 -1.56 -4.53
CA GLU A 132 8.12 -2.79 -5.32
C GLU A 132 6.80 -3.53 -5.08
N ILE A 133 5.92 -3.64 -6.09
CA ILE A 133 4.55 -4.16 -5.90
C ILE A 133 4.41 -5.52 -6.55
N GLU A 134 4.31 -6.56 -5.72
CA GLU A 134 4.09 -7.92 -6.18
C GLU A 134 2.58 -8.25 -6.29
N PHE A 135 2.25 -9.12 -7.24
CA PHE A 135 0.91 -9.66 -7.45
C PHE A 135 0.94 -10.96 -8.25
N PHE A 136 -0.17 -11.69 -8.30
CA PHE A 136 -0.30 -12.90 -9.11
C PHE A 136 -1.27 -12.69 -10.27
N LEU A 137 -0.92 -13.28 -11.42
CA LEU A 137 -1.84 -13.54 -12.52
C LEU A 137 -2.40 -14.96 -12.40
N VAL A 138 -3.72 -15.07 -12.48
CA VAL A 138 -4.44 -16.33 -12.36
C VAL A 138 -5.52 -16.46 -13.43
N LYS A 139 -5.88 -17.70 -13.77
CA LYS A 139 -6.90 -17.97 -14.79
C LYS A 139 -8.32 -17.58 -14.35
N SER A 140 -8.60 -17.58 -13.05
CA SER A 140 -9.90 -17.21 -12.48
C SER A 140 -9.75 -16.76 -11.03
N LEU A 141 -10.57 -15.79 -10.61
CA LEU A 141 -10.76 -15.45 -9.19
C LEU A 141 -11.91 -16.23 -8.54
N ASP A 142 -12.82 -16.79 -9.35
CA ASP A 142 -13.86 -17.69 -8.87
C ASP A 142 -13.28 -19.08 -8.67
N THR A 143 -12.97 -19.39 -7.42
CA THR A 143 -12.23 -20.60 -7.00
C THR A 143 -13.00 -21.47 -6.01
N ASP A 144 -14.16 -21.02 -5.53
CA ASP A 144 -14.90 -21.68 -4.44
C ASP A 144 -14.02 -21.99 -3.22
N GLY A 145 -13.12 -21.06 -2.88
CA GLY A 145 -12.19 -21.18 -1.75
C GLY A 145 -11.00 -22.13 -1.96
N ARG A 146 -10.78 -22.62 -3.19
CA ARG A 146 -9.61 -23.44 -3.55
C ARG A 146 -8.44 -22.57 -4.03
N PRO A 147 -7.20 -23.07 -4.03
CA PRO A 147 -6.09 -22.34 -4.66
C PRO A 147 -6.42 -22.04 -6.13
N PRO A 148 -6.18 -20.80 -6.60
CA PRO A 148 -6.37 -20.46 -8.01
C PRO A 148 -5.38 -21.21 -8.91
N VAL A 149 -5.53 -21.09 -10.24
CA VAL A 149 -4.58 -21.65 -11.20
C VAL A 149 -3.71 -20.52 -11.74
N PRO A 150 -2.36 -20.57 -11.61
CA PRO A 150 -1.47 -19.56 -12.17
C PRO A 150 -1.50 -19.58 -13.70
N THR A 151 -1.10 -18.47 -14.33
CA THR A 151 -1.12 -18.31 -15.80
C THR A 151 0.10 -18.85 -16.53
N ASP A 152 1.12 -19.29 -15.79
CA ASP A 152 2.38 -19.83 -16.30
C ASP A 152 3.08 -20.68 -15.23
N ASN A 153 4.29 -21.14 -15.53
CA ASN A 153 5.20 -21.84 -14.61
C ASN A 153 6.58 -21.15 -14.51
N GLY A 154 6.63 -19.83 -14.69
CA GLY A 154 7.88 -19.05 -14.68
C GLY A 154 8.50 -18.92 -13.29
N GLY A 155 9.79 -18.56 -13.24
CA GLY A 155 10.52 -18.22 -12.04
C GLY A 155 11.20 -16.85 -12.10
N TYR A 156 12.02 -16.57 -11.08
CA TYR A 156 12.61 -15.26 -10.85
C TYR A 156 13.45 -14.78 -12.05
N PHE A 157 13.13 -13.58 -12.56
CA PHE A 157 13.73 -12.98 -13.76
C PHE A 157 13.60 -13.77 -15.07
N ASP A 158 12.82 -14.85 -15.11
CA ASP A 158 12.56 -15.52 -16.37
C ASP A 158 11.89 -14.55 -17.35
N GLN A 159 12.30 -14.62 -18.62
CA GLN A 159 11.59 -13.95 -19.70
C GLN A 159 10.27 -14.70 -19.91
N ALA A 160 9.31 -14.45 -19.02
CA ALA A 160 8.06 -15.17 -19.01
C ALA A 160 7.34 -14.94 -20.33
N VAL A 161 7.25 -16.02 -21.12
CA VAL A 161 6.19 -16.17 -22.09
C VAL A 161 5.02 -16.65 -21.25
N HIS A 162 4.23 -15.73 -20.67
CA HIS A 162 3.05 -16.15 -19.93
C HIS A 162 2.20 -16.96 -20.90
N ASP A 163 2.00 -18.24 -20.63
CA ASP A 163 1.35 -19.15 -21.58
C ASP A 163 -0.04 -18.62 -21.95
N ASP A 164 -0.77 -18.08 -20.96
CA ASP A 164 -2.11 -17.53 -21.16
C ASP A 164 -2.16 -16.02 -21.45
N ALA A 165 -1.13 -15.23 -21.09
CA ALA A 165 -1.18 -13.75 -21.14
C ALA A 165 0.17 -13.08 -21.54
N PRO A 166 0.78 -13.45 -22.68
CA PRO A 166 2.17 -13.12 -22.99
C PRO A 166 2.46 -11.62 -23.14
N MET A 167 1.43 -10.81 -23.39
CA MET A 167 1.55 -9.36 -23.58
C MET A 167 1.25 -8.56 -22.31
N PHE A 168 0.85 -9.22 -21.21
CA PHE A 168 0.34 -8.56 -20.02
C PHE A 168 1.27 -7.47 -19.47
N ARG A 169 2.55 -7.79 -19.17
CA ARG A 169 3.48 -6.81 -18.58
C ARG A 169 3.69 -5.60 -19.49
N ARG A 170 3.82 -5.83 -20.81
CA ARG A 170 3.95 -4.75 -21.80
C ARG A 170 2.73 -3.83 -21.75
N ASP A 171 1.52 -4.41 -21.75
CA ASP A 171 0.27 -3.65 -21.77
C ASP A 171 0.03 -2.92 -20.44
N ALA A 172 0.44 -3.51 -19.32
CA ALA A 172 0.36 -2.91 -17.99
C ALA A 172 1.30 -1.70 -17.87
N ILE A 173 2.56 -1.84 -18.30
CA ILE A 173 3.53 -0.73 -18.32
C ILE A 173 3.03 0.40 -19.22
N ALA A 174 2.55 0.09 -20.43
CA ALA A 174 2.01 1.10 -21.34
C ALA A 174 0.79 1.83 -20.75
N ALA A 175 -0.10 1.12 -20.04
CA ALA A 175 -1.24 1.74 -19.36
C ALA A 175 -0.81 2.67 -18.22
N LEU A 176 0.20 2.29 -17.43
CA LEU A 176 0.75 3.10 -16.34
C LEU A 176 1.43 4.36 -16.87
N GLU A 177 2.30 4.23 -17.87
CA GLU A 177 3.01 5.36 -18.48
C GLU A 177 2.03 6.36 -19.12
N ASN A 178 0.95 5.88 -19.74
CA ASN A 178 -0.10 6.74 -20.29
C ASN A 178 -0.86 7.56 -19.22
N MET A 179 -0.86 7.12 -17.96
CA MET A 179 -1.40 7.87 -16.81
C MET A 179 -0.34 8.67 -16.06
N GLY A 180 0.88 8.79 -16.61
CA GLY A 180 1.98 9.52 -15.99
C GLY A 180 2.65 8.76 -14.84
N ILE A 181 2.34 7.48 -14.64
CA ILE A 181 2.96 6.65 -13.60
C ILE A 181 4.20 5.99 -14.20
N SER A 182 5.37 6.50 -13.81
CA SER A 182 6.65 6.02 -14.32
C SER A 182 7.03 4.67 -13.70
N VAL A 183 7.28 3.67 -14.54
CA VAL A 183 7.79 2.35 -14.12
C VAL A 183 9.32 2.38 -14.11
N GLU A 184 9.93 1.83 -13.07
CA GLU A 184 11.39 1.67 -12.98
C GLU A 184 11.83 0.33 -13.58
N PHE A 185 11.26 -0.78 -13.11
CA PHE A 185 11.51 -2.12 -13.63
C PHE A 185 10.23 -2.96 -13.57
N SER A 186 10.22 -4.08 -14.29
CA SER A 186 9.24 -5.14 -14.12
C SER A 186 9.88 -6.47 -14.47
N HIS A 187 9.56 -7.50 -13.70
CA HIS A 187 10.04 -8.86 -13.94
C HIS A 187 9.05 -9.90 -13.45
N HIS A 188 9.32 -11.15 -13.82
CA HIS A 188 8.68 -12.30 -13.19
C HIS A 188 9.29 -12.52 -11.80
N GLU A 189 8.45 -12.84 -10.83
CA GLU A 189 8.87 -13.13 -9.46
C GLU A 189 9.16 -14.63 -9.27
N THR A 190 9.45 -15.05 -8.05
CA THR A 190 9.90 -16.41 -7.71
C THR A 190 8.84 -17.50 -7.91
N ALA A 191 7.55 -17.18 -7.84
CA ALA A 191 6.47 -18.17 -7.96
C ALA A 191 5.74 -18.14 -9.32
N PRO A 192 5.17 -19.28 -9.78
CA PRO A 192 4.33 -19.34 -10.98
C PRO A 192 3.23 -18.28 -11.01
N GLY A 193 3.15 -17.52 -12.10
CA GLY A 193 2.20 -16.42 -12.28
C GLY A 193 2.50 -15.15 -11.46
N GLN A 194 3.52 -15.15 -10.59
CA GLN A 194 3.89 -13.99 -9.78
C GLN A 194 4.63 -12.95 -10.61
N GLN A 195 4.21 -11.70 -10.46
CA GLN A 195 4.75 -10.54 -11.16
C GLN A 195 5.17 -9.47 -10.15
N GLU A 196 6.16 -8.68 -10.53
CA GLU A 196 6.55 -7.46 -9.85
C GLU A 196 6.65 -6.31 -10.86
N ILE A 197 6.15 -5.15 -10.44
CA ILE A 197 6.35 -3.89 -11.14
C ILE A 197 6.78 -2.84 -10.11
N ASP A 198 7.93 -2.24 -10.36
CA ASP A 198 8.53 -1.22 -9.51
C ASP A 198 8.13 0.15 -10.03
N LEU A 199 7.62 1.00 -9.15
CA LEU A 199 7.28 2.37 -9.52
C LEU A 199 8.42 3.32 -9.16
N ARG A 200 8.75 4.24 -10.08
CA ARG A 200 9.67 5.35 -9.78
C ARG A 200 9.16 6.14 -8.59
N TYR A 201 10.10 6.59 -7.74
CA TYR A 201 9.74 7.31 -6.52
C TYR A 201 8.89 8.56 -6.78
N ALA A 202 7.97 8.84 -5.86
CA ALA A 202 7.21 10.08 -5.79
C ALA A 202 7.04 10.49 -4.32
N ASP A 203 6.53 11.69 -4.05
CA ASP A 203 6.13 12.03 -2.68
C ASP A 203 5.05 11.04 -2.19
N VAL A 204 4.98 10.84 -0.89
CA VAL A 204 4.16 9.78 -0.27
C VAL A 204 2.66 9.87 -0.60
N LEU A 205 2.11 11.07 -0.79
CA LEU A 205 0.69 11.24 -1.14
C LEU A 205 0.45 10.87 -2.60
N THR A 206 1.24 11.43 -3.51
CA THR A 206 1.21 11.08 -4.94
C THR A 206 1.43 9.59 -5.16
N MET A 207 2.37 8.98 -4.42
CA MET A 207 2.64 7.54 -4.54
C MET A 207 1.45 6.69 -4.06
N SER A 208 0.72 7.14 -3.03
CA SER A 208 -0.49 6.46 -2.58
C SER A 208 -1.60 6.51 -3.65
N ASP A 209 -1.80 7.67 -4.28
CA ASP A 209 -2.70 7.83 -5.44
C ASP A 209 -2.24 6.92 -6.62
N HIS A 210 -0.93 6.81 -6.85
CA HIS A 210 -0.35 5.92 -7.88
C HIS A 210 -0.62 4.44 -7.57
N ILE A 211 -0.43 3.97 -6.33
CA ILE A 211 -0.70 2.56 -5.95
C ILE A 211 -2.17 2.22 -6.13
N MET A 212 -3.08 3.12 -5.77
CA MET A 212 -4.51 2.94 -6.01
C MET A 212 -4.82 2.81 -7.51
N THR A 213 -4.25 3.69 -8.34
CA THR A 213 -4.39 3.65 -9.80
C THR A 213 -3.77 2.38 -10.38
N PHE A 214 -2.59 1.99 -9.90
CA PHE A 214 -1.85 0.80 -10.31
C PHE A 214 -2.68 -0.46 -10.13
N ARG A 215 -3.27 -0.67 -8.94
CA ARG A 215 -4.10 -1.85 -8.66
C ARG A 215 -5.33 -1.93 -9.56
N TYR A 216 -5.92 -0.79 -9.91
CA TYR A 216 -7.03 -0.73 -10.86
C TYR A 216 -6.56 -1.12 -12.27
N LEU A 217 -5.53 -0.45 -12.79
CA LEU A 217 -5.03 -0.69 -14.15
C LEU A 217 -4.52 -2.12 -14.35
N VAL A 218 -3.79 -2.67 -13.39
CA VAL A 218 -3.28 -4.05 -13.45
C VAL A 218 -4.43 -5.05 -13.57
N LYS A 219 -5.52 -4.86 -12.83
CA LYS A 219 -6.72 -5.72 -12.94
C LYS A 219 -7.41 -5.56 -14.28
N GLU A 220 -7.61 -4.33 -14.75
CA GLU A 220 -8.23 -4.06 -16.05
C GLU A 220 -7.43 -4.67 -17.21
N VAL A 221 -6.10 -4.49 -17.20
CA VAL A 221 -5.21 -5.05 -18.23
C VAL A 221 -5.18 -6.58 -18.17
N ALA A 222 -5.19 -7.17 -16.97
CA ALA A 222 -5.28 -8.62 -16.82
C ALA A 222 -6.56 -9.16 -17.46
N MET A 223 -7.72 -8.54 -17.16
CA MET A 223 -9.01 -8.94 -17.72
C MET A 223 -9.03 -8.87 -19.25
N LYS A 224 -8.46 -7.82 -19.85
CA LYS A 224 -8.32 -7.73 -21.32
C LYS A 224 -7.41 -8.79 -21.91
N ASN A 225 -6.41 -9.22 -21.16
CA ASN A 225 -5.52 -10.30 -21.54
C ASN A 225 -6.13 -11.69 -21.23
N GLY A 226 -7.42 -11.77 -20.87
CA GLY A 226 -8.12 -13.03 -20.64
C GLY A 226 -7.79 -13.73 -19.32
N VAL A 227 -7.13 -13.02 -18.39
CA VAL A 227 -6.71 -13.53 -17.08
C VAL A 227 -7.12 -12.56 -15.97
N TYR A 228 -6.75 -12.83 -14.72
CA TYR A 228 -7.10 -11.99 -13.58
C TYR A 228 -5.88 -11.70 -12.73
N ALA A 229 -5.80 -10.50 -12.16
CA ALA A 229 -4.76 -10.14 -11.21
C ALA A 229 -5.29 -10.15 -9.77
N THR A 230 -4.50 -10.69 -8.84
CA THR A 230 -4.77 -10.63 -7.40
C THR A 230 -3.57 -10.09 -6.63
N PHE A 231 -3.84 -9.18 -5.70
CA PHE A 231 -2.87 -8.61 -4.77
C PHE A 231 -2.92 -9.30 -3.40
N MET A 232 -3.64 -10.42 -3.31
CA MET A 232 -3.78 -11.20 -2.08
C MET A 232 -2.38 -11.54 -1.52
N PRO A 233 -2.13 -11.36 -0.20
CA PRO A 233 -0.80 -11.55 0.37
C PRO A 233 -0.24 -12.96 0.22
N LYS A 234 -1.08 -14.00 0.27
CA LYS A 234 -0.65 -15.41 0.18
C LYS A 234 -1.77 -16.24 -0.46
N PRO A 235 -1.89 -16.22 -1.81
CA PRO A 235 -2.92 -16.97 -2.53
C PRO A 235 -2.61 -18.47 -2.67
N PHE A 236 -1.33 -18.85 -2.55
CA PHE A 236 -0.85 -20.22 -2.67
C PHE A 236 -0.12 -20.64 -1.38
N THR A 237 -0.37 -21.86 -0.90
CA THR A 237 0.28 -22.40 0.29
C THR A 237 1.79 -22.59 0.08
N ASP A 238 2.17 -23.20 -1.04
CA ASP A 238 3.52 -23.73 -1.29
C ASP A 238 4.45 -22.75 -2.01
N HIS A 239 4.00 -21.52 -2.28
CA HIS A 239 4.73 -20.51 -3.04
C HIS A 239 4.93 -19.23 -2.25
N ALA A 240 5.82 -18.32 -2.70
CA ALA A 240 5.97 -17.00 -2.11
C ALA A 240 4.63 -16.24 -2.07
N GLY A 241 4.52 -15.30 -1.14
CA GLY A 241 3.36 -14.39 -1.07
C GLY A 241 3.66 -13.10 -1.81
N SER A 242 2.64 -12.25 -1.99
CA SER A 242 2.79 -10.92 -2.59
C SER A 242 3.13 -9.88 -1.51
N ALA A 243 4.30 -9.28 -1.60
CA ALA A 243 4.73 -8.16 -0.76
C ALA A 243 4.62 -6.81 -1.50
N MET A 244 4.64 -5.73 -0.73
CA MET A 244 4.87 -4.38 -1.25
C MET A 244 6.08 -3.77 -0.55
N HIS A 245 7.28 -4.20 -0.93
CA HIS A 245 8.50 -3.65 -0.31
C HIS A 245 8.56 -2.15 -0.56
N THR A 246 8.58 -1.39 0.52
CA THR A 246 8.43 0.06 0.44
C THR A 246 9.76 0.70 0.77
N HIS A 247 10.40 1.29 -0.23
CA HIS A 247 11.57 2.11 -0.01
C HIS A 247 11.16 3.51 0.44
N MET A 248 11.75 4.00 1.53
CA MET A 248 11.47 5.31 2.11
C MET A 248 12.75 6.14 2.25
N SER A 249 12.63 7.44 2.01
CA SER A 249 13.68 8.43 2.23
C SER A 249 13.10 9.78 2.62
N LEU A 250 13.74 10.46 3.57
CA LEU A 250 13.43 11.85 3.91
C LEU A 250 14.43 12.81 3.27
N PHE A 251 13.95 13.97 2.85
CA PHE A 251 14.75 15.03 2.25
C PHE A 251 14.49 16.37 2.94
N GLU A 252 15.55 17.16 3.12
CA GLU A 252 15.48 18.56 3.54
C GLU A 252 15.86 19.42 2.33
N GLY A 253 14.84 19.96 1.65
CA GLY A 253 15.03 20.53 0.30
C GLY A 253 15.55 19.45 -0.67
N ASP A 254 16.71 19.68 -1.28
CA ASP A 254 17.33 18.74 -2.22
C ASP A 254 18.32 17.76 -1.55
N ILE A 255 18.50 17.86 -0.23
CA ILE A 255 19.48 17.05 0.53
C ILE A 255 18.78 15.80 1.08
N ASN A 256 19.31 14.62 0.77
CA ASN A 256 18.82 13.37 1.34
C ASN A 256 19.22 13.28 2.82
N ALA A 257 18.24 13.46 3.71
CA ALA A 257 18.44 13.51 5.15
C ALA A 257 18.84 12.15 5.75
N PHE A 258 18.76 11.06 4.99
CA PHE A 258 19.18 9.74 5.44
C PHE A 258 20.65 9.43 5.19
N HIS A 259 21.36 10.28 4.44
CA HIS A 259 22.74 10.03 4.07
C HIS A 259 23.73 10.73 5.01
N ASP A 260 24.73 9.99 5.45
CA ASP A 260 25.91 10.52 6.12
C ASP A 260 27.15 9.84 5.51
N PRO A 261 28.10 10.56 4.88
CA PRO A 261 29.27 9.93 4.29
C PRO A 261 30.24 9.34 5.33
N ASP A 262 30.20 9.79 6.59
CA ASP A 262 31.17 9.43 7.63
C ASP A 262 30.72 8.23 8.48
N ASP A 263 29.46 7.81 8.39
CA ASP A 263 28.93 6.60 9.02
C ASP A 263 29.33 5.31 8.26
N GLU A 264 29.53 4.21 8.99
CA GLU A 264 29.94 2.90 8.43
C GLU A 264 29.00 2.40 7.32
N TYR A 265 27.71 2.65 7.46
CA TYR A 265 26.68 2.23 6.50
C TYR A 265 26.18 3.39 5.64
N ASN A 266 26.82 4.54 5.75
CA ASN A 266 26.40 5.84 5.28
C ASN A 266 24.97 6.25 5.69
N LEU A 267 24.58 5.94 6.92
CA LEU A 267 23.30 6.29 7.51
C LEU A 267 23.45 7.45 8.49
N SER A 268 22.71 8.53 8.26
CA SER A 268 22.65 9.65 9.18
C SER A 268 21.97 9.28 10.51
N GLN A 269 22.17 10.12 11.52
CA GLN A 269 21.41 10.02 12.77
C GLN A 269 19.89 10.04 12.52
N THR A 270 19.41 10.89 11.60
CA THR A 270 18.01 10.95 11.19
C THR A 270 17.52 9.61 10.65
N ALA A 271 18.28 8.95 9.75
CA ALA A 271 17.93 7.63 9.25
C ALA A 271 17.87 6.59 10.37
N ARG A 272 18.87 6.61 11.27
CA ARG A 272 18.95 5.65 12.38
C ARG A 272 17.75 5.77 13.31
N GLN A 273 17.42 6.99 13.70
CA GLN A 273 16.25 7.28 14.55
C GLN A 273 14.93 6.95 13.86
N PHE A 274 14.82 7.22 12.55
CA PHE A 274 13.63 6.86 11.77
C PHE A 274 13.43 5.34 11.70
N ILE A 275 14.50 4.57 11.46
CA ILE A 275 14.46 3.10 11.51
C ILE A 275 14.08 2.65 12.92
N ALA A 276 14.69 3.20 13.96
CA ALA A 276 14.39 2.83 15.35
C ALA A 276 12.92 3.06 15.70
N GLY A 277 12.33 4.17 15.23
CA GLY A 277 10.89 4.45 15.31
C GLY A 277 10.05 3.36 14.65
N ILE A 278 10.33 3.02 13.40
CA ILE A 278 9.61 1.96 12.68
C ILE A 278 9.71 0.61 13.41
N LEU A 279 10.90 0.22 13.88
CA LEU A 279 11.09 -1.06 14.57
C LEU A 279 10.34 -1.11 15.90
N THR A 280 10.43 -0.05 16.70
CA THR A 280 9.74 0.05 18.01
C THR A 280 8.23 -0.09 17.87
N HIS A 281 7.68 0.51 16.83
CA HIS A 281 6.24 0.54 16.60
C HIS A 281 5.75 -0.56 15.64
N ALA A 282 6.65 -1.39 15.13
CA ALA A 282 6.34 -2.44 14.16
C ALA A 282 5.19 -3.38 14.59
N PRO A 283 5.13 -3.86 15.85
CA PRO A 283 4.05 -4.76 16.26
C PRO A 283 2.66 -4.11 16.24
N GLU A 284 2.56 -2.84 16.66
CA GLU A 284 1.27 -2.14 16.74
C GLU A 284 0.79 -1.60 15.39
N ILE A 285 1.70 -1.21 14.48
CA ILE A 285 1.33 -0.79 13.12
C ILE A 285 1.07 -1.98 12.18
N SER A 286 1.39 -3.21 12.60
CA SER A 286 1.22 -4.42 11.80
C SER A 286 -0.23 -4.64 11.37
N ALA A 287 -1.21 -4.30 12.22
CA ALA A 287 -2.62 -4.44 11.87
C ALA A 287 -3.02 -3.60 10.63
N VAL A 288 -2.34 -2.47 10.39
CA VAL A 288 -2.61 -1.58 9.25
C VAL A 288 -1.78 -1.97 8.02
N THR A 289 -0.50 -2.28 8.21
CA THR A 289 0.44 -2.65 7.13
C THR A 289 0.19 -4.07 6.59
N ASN A 290 -0.44 -4.92 7.40
CA ASN A 290 -0.78 -6.32 7.12
C ASN A 290 -2.25 -6.57 7.50
N GLN A 291 -3.16 -5.87 6.82
CA GLN A 291 -4.54 -5.68 7.28
C GLN A 291 -5.48 -6.86 7.06
N TRP A 292 -5.03 -8.01 6.56
CA TRP A 292 -5.91 -9.15 6.27
C TRP A 292 -5.51 -10.37 7.09
N ALA A 293 -6.47 -11.23 7.43
CA ALA A 293 -6.16 -12.52 8.05
C ALA A 293 -5.15 -13.33 7.21
N ASN A 294 -5.20 -13.18 5.88
CA ASN A 294 -4.28 -13.80 4.93
C ASN A 294 -2.86 -13.18 4.96
N SER A 295 -2.70 -11.91 5.35
CA SER A 295 -1.38 -11.25 5.47
C SER A 295 -0.44 -12.02 6.42
N TYR A 296 -0.97 -12.56 7.50
CA TYR A 296 -0.19 -13.32 8.49
C TYR A 296 0.21 -14.71 7.99
N LYS A 297 -0.43 -15.22 6.93
CA LYS A 297 0.05 -16.42 6.24
C LYS A 297 1.30 -16.11 5.41
N ARG A 298 1.41 -14.89 4.86
CA ARG A 298 2.64 -14.39 4.22
C ARG A 298 3.74 -14.19 5.26
N LEU A 299 3.48 -13.48 6.35
CA LEU A 299 4.52 -13.19 7.35
C LEU A 299 5.07 -14.46 8.01
N MET A 300 4.21 -15.43 8.34
CA MET A 300 4.63 -16.61 9.10
C MET A 300 5.11 -17.78 8.24
N PHE A 301 4.61 -17.90 7.01
CA PHE A 301 4.85 -19.05 6.13
C PHE A 301 5.26 -18.65 4.70
N GLY A 302 5.51 -17.36 4.46
CA GLY A 302 6.11 -16.87 3.23
C GLY A 302 7.62 -17.04 3.28
N ASN A 303 8.20 -17.58 2.22
CA ASN A 303 9.64 -17.48 2.02
C ASN A 303 10.00 -15.99 1.86
N GLU A 304 11.08 -15.55 2.49
CA GLU A 304 11.60 -14.16 2.45
C GLU A 304 10.78 -13.06 3.14
N ALA A 305 9.69 -13.40 3.83
CA ALA A 305 8.91 -12.45 4.63
C ALA A 305 9.54 -12.25 6.03
N PRO A 306 9.62 -11.01 6.54
CA PRO A 306 10.18 -10.76 7.86
C PRO A 306 9.26 -11.25 8.98
N THR A 307 9.82 -11.90 9.99
CA THR A 307 9.08 -12.42 11.16
C THR A 307 9.37 -11.67 12.46
N ALA A 308 10.34 -10.76 12.45
CA ALA A 308 10.76 -9.99 13.62
C ALA A 308 11.12 -8.55 13.23
N ALA A 309 10.83 -7.61 14.13
CA ALA A 309 11.17 -6.20 14.03
C ALA A 309 12.69 -6.01 14.17
N THR A 310 13.39 -6.21 13.06
CA THR A 310 14.84 -6.16 12.95
C THR A 310 15.22 -5.32 11.75
N TRP A 311 16.42 -4.75 11.77
CA TRP A 311 17.02 -4.13 10.60
C TRP A 311 18.34 -4.78 10.26
N GLY A 312 18.75 -4.69 9.00
CA GLY A 312 20.05 -5.19 8.57
C GLY A 312 20.53 -4.58 7.27
N VAL A 313 21.85 -4.53 7.11
CA VAL A 313 22.52 -4.01 5.92
C VAL A 313 22.56 -5.10 4.88
N SER A 314 21.88 -4.90 3.74
CA SER A 314 21.73 -5.93 2.70
C SER A 314 21.15 -7.28 3.18
N ASN A 315 20.55 -7.34 4.37
CA ASN A 315 19.92 -8.54 4.92
C ASN A 315 18.45 -8.59 4.49
N ARG A 316 18.10 -9.56 3.63
CA ARG A 316 16.72 -9.75 3.12
C ARG A 316 15.78 -10.41 4.13
N SER A 317 16.30 -11.02 5.20
CA SER A 317 15.50 -11.63 6.26
C SER A 317 15.02 -10.62 7.31
N ALA A 318 15.65 -9.43 7.36
CA ALA A 318 15.29 -8.34 8.26
C ALA A 318 14.01 -7.63 7.80
N MET A 319 13.26 -7.05 8.74
CA MET A 319 12.06 -6.25 8.41
C MET A 319 12.43 -4.95 7.71
N VAL A 320 13.44 -4.24 8.20
CA VAL A 320 13.96 -3.02 7.58
C VAL A 320 15.33 -3.30 6.98
N ARG A 321 15.41 -3.32 5.66
CA ARG A 321 16.66 -3.51 4.94
C ARG A 321 17.26 -2.16 4.56
N VAL A 322 18.58 -2.03 4.67
CA VAL A 322 19.33 -0.87 4.14
C VAL A 322 20.08 -1.32 2.88
N PRO A 323 19.65 -0.89 1.68
CA PRO A 323 20.32 -1.27 0.43
C PRO A 323 21.68 -0.59 0.25
N THR A 324 22.71 -1.35 -0.14
CA THR A 324 24.09 -0.83 -0.36
C THR A 324 24.56 -0.88 -1.82
N TYR A 325 23.66 -0.97 -2.79
CA TYR A 325 24.00 -1.17 -4.21
C TYR A 325 24.88 -0.07 -4.83
N ARG A 326 24.71 1.20 -4.41
CA ARG A 326 25.42 2.36 -4.98
C ARG A 326 25.84 3.33 -3.86
N PRO A 327 26.86 2.99 -3.06
CA PRO A 327 27.24 3.80 -1.89
C PRO A 327 27.59 5.25 -2.26
N GLY A 328 28.14 5.50 -3.45
CA GLY A 328 28.46 6.84 -3.95
C GLY A 328 27.29 7.67 -4.49
N LYS A 329 26.07 7.12 -4.59
CA LYS A 329 24.89 7.88 -5.06
C LYS A 329 24.08 8.36 -3.85
N VAL A 330 24.49 9.49 -3.28
CA VAL A 330 23.88 10.16 -2.10
C VAL A 330 22.36 10.19 -2.17
N SER A 331 21.80 10.63 -3.30
CA SER A 331 20.35 10.76 -3.50
C SER A 331 19.58 9.44 -3.44
N SER A 332 20.24 8.29 -3.52
CA SER A 332 19.60 6.97 -3.49
C SER A 332 19.59 6.29 -2.11
N ARG A 333 20.14 6.95 -1.07
CA ARG A 333 20.12 6.45 0.30
C ARG A 333 18.67 6.37 0.79
N ARG A 334 18.28 5.18 1.24
CA ARG A 334 16.90 4.86 1.63
C ARG A 334 16.90 3.64 2.53
N ILE A 335 15.75 3.40 3.15
CA ILE A 335 15.45 2.16 3.87
C ILE A 335 14.36 1.42 3.11
N GLU A 336 14.28 0.11 3.25
CA GLU A 336 13.29 -0.76 2.62
C GLU A 336 12.49 -1.48 3.71
N VAL A 337 11.21 -1.15 3.87
CA VAL A 337 10.30 -1.80 4.81
C VAL A 337 9.63 -2.98 4.09
N ARG A 338 9.96 -4.20 4.51
CA ARG A 338 9.59 -5.45 3.82
C ARG A 338 8.34 -6.12 4.36
N SER A 339 7.83 -5.64 5.49
CA SER A 339 6.66 -6.22 6.15
C SER A 339 5.33 -5.87 5.46
N LEU A 340 5.26 -4.89 4.56
CA LEU A 340 4.01 -4.50 3.91
C LEU A 340 3.59 -5.51 2.84
N ASP A 341 2.28 -5.72 2.69
CA ASP A 341 1.70 -6.42 1.54
C ASP A 341 0.94 -5.48 0.59
N SER A 342 0.79 -5.93 -0.66
CA SER A 342 0.14 -5.16 -1.74
C SER A 342 -1.37 -4.94 -1.55
N ALA A 343 -1.98 -5.62 -0.56
CA ALA A 343 -3.40 -5.53 -0.28
C ALA A 343 -3.73 -4.50 0.82
N CYS A 344 -2.73 -3.87 1.44
CA CYS A 344 -2.96 -2.83 2.44
C CYS A 344 -3.62 -1.57 1.82
N ASN A 345 -4.17 -0.71 2.68
CA ASN A 345 -4.56 0.65 2.31
C ASN A 345 -3.29 1.52 2.29
N PRO A 346 -2.79 1.98 1.12
CA PRO A 346 -1.51 2.68 1.05
C PRO A 346 -1.51 3.98 1.85
N TYR A 347 -2.63 4.70 1.90
CA TYR A 347 -2.72 5.94 2.67
C TYR A 347 -2.52 5.69 4.17
N LEU A 348 -3.21 4.70 4.73
CA LEU A 348 -3.11 4.39 6.16
C LEU A 348 -1.76 3.73 6.50
N ALA A 349 -1.29 2.81 5.65
CA ALA A 349 -0.01 2.13 5.84
C ALA A 349 1.16 3.11 5.86
N TYR A 350 1.20 4.06 4.93
CA TYR A 350 2.24 5.08 4.90
C TYR A 350 2.07 6.13 6.01
N SER A 351 0.84 6.40 6.44
CA SER A 351 0.60 7.27 7.61
C SER A 351 1.26 6.71 8.86
N VAL A 352 1.03 5.43 9.18
CA VAL A 352 1.58 4.81 10.40
C VAL A 352 3.09 4.60 10.32
N LEU A 353 3.64 4.31 9.14
CA LEU A 353 5.09 4.23 8.95
C LEU A 353 5.77 5.59 9.12
N LEU A 354 5.23 6.63 8.49
CA LEU A 354 5.77 7.99 8.58
C LEU A 354 5.66 8.50 10.02
N ALA A 355 4.53 8.31 10.70
CA ALA A 355 4.35 8.69 12.09
C ALA A 355 5.32 7.95 13.03
N ALA A 356 5.49 6.64 12.86
CA ALA A 356 6.45 5.85 13.64
C ALA A 356 7.88 6.36 13.47
N GLY A 357 8.30 6.59 12.22
CA GLY A 357 9.64 7.08 11.91
C GLY A 357 9.89 8.50 12.42
N LEU A 358 8.93 9.42 12.25
CA LEU A 358 9.02 10.79 12.77
C LEU A 358 9.06 10.81 14.30
N LYS A 359 8.29 9.95 14.97
CA LYS A 359 8.36 9.80 16.44
C LYS A 359 9.74 9.37 16.89
N GLY A 360 10.35 8.42 16.19
CA GLY A 360 11.73 7.99 16.45
C GLY A 360 12.74 9.13 16.35
N ILE A 361 12.60 10.01 15.35
CA ILE A 361 13.43 11.22 15.20
C ILE A 361 13.18 12.18 16.37
N LYS A 362 11.93 12.53 16.62
CA LYS A 362 11.53 13.54 17.62
C LYS A 362 11.93 13.16 19.05
N GLU A 363 11.80 11.89 19.41
CA GLU A 363 12.12 11.38 20.74
C GLU A 363 13.54 10.81 20.84
N GLY A 364 14.30 10.81 19.75
CA GLY A 364 15.70 10.42 19.71
C GLY A 364 15.93 8.93 19.98
N TYR A 365 15.09 8.06 19.42
CA TYR A 365 15.17 6.62 19.63
C TYR A 365 16.54 6.06 19.18
N GLU A 366 17.10 5.15 19.99
CA GLU A 366 18.37 4.50 19.68
C GLU A 366 18.17 3.29 18.78
N LEU A 367 18.85 3.29 17.63
CA LEU A 367 18.88 2.13 16.75
C LEU A 367 19.88 1.09 17.29
N GLN A 368 19.35 -0.09 17.64
CA GLN A 368 20.15 -1.25 18.05
C GLN A 368 21.08 -1.74 16.93
N ALA A 369 22.02 -2.62 17.26
CA ALA A 369 22.91 -3.23 16.27
C ALA A 369 22.12 -3.92 15.13
N PRO A 370 22.63 -3.91 13.89
CA PRO A 370 21.98 -4.60 12.78
C PRO A 370 22.00 -6.11 12.99
N ALA A 371 20.97 -6.78 12.47
CA ALA A 371 20.94 -8.23 12.38
C ALA A 371 21.94 -8.74 11.33
N GLU A 372 22.91 -9.52 11.79
CA GLU A 372 23.93 -10.16 10.92
C GLU A 372 23.49 -11.53 10.40
N ASP A 373 22.74 -12.28 11.21
CA ASP A 373 22.25 -13.61 10.86
C ASP A 373 21.05 -13.57 9.91
N ASP A 374 20.81 -14.70 9.25
CA ASP A 374 19.53 -14.96 8.58
C ASP A 374 18.44 -15.19 9.64
N ILE A 375 17.63 -14.15 9.88
CA ILE A 375 16.55 -14.13 10.86
C ILE A 375 15.50 -15.22 10.58
N SER A 376 15.34 -15.61 9.30
CA SER A 376 14.37 -16.64 8.91
C SER A 376 14.77 -18.04 9.39
N SER A 377 16.07 -18.27 9.60
CA SER A 377 16.62 -19.52 10.12
C SER A 377 16.54 -19.64 11.65
N LEU A 378 16.38 -18.52 12.35
CA LEU A 378 16.35 -18.47 13.81
C LEU A 378 15.01 -18.95 14.36
N THR A 379 15.06 -19.79 15.38
CA THR A 379 13.87 -20.10 16.17
C THR A 379 13.42 -18.87 16.96
N ARG A 380 12.14 -18.85 17.35
CA ARG A 380 11.59 -17.82 18.24
C ARG A 380 12.39 -17.65 19.55
N ARG A 381 12.96 -18.75 20.08
CA ARG A 381 13.77 -18.70 21.32
C ARG A 381 15.10 -18.01 21.09
N GLU A 382 15.75 -18.26 19.96
CA GLU A 382 17.02 -17.61 19.59
C GLU A 382 16.79 -16.12 19.32
N ARG A 383 15.76 -15.76 18.55
CA ARG A 383 15.41 -14.34 18.30
C ARG A 383 15.21 -13.56 19.60
N ARG A 384 14.46 -14.13 20.55
CA ARG A 384 14.26 -13.50 21.87
C ARG A 384 15.54 -13.41 22.69
N ALA A 385 16.42 -14.42 22.61
CA ALA A 385 17.72 -14.39 23.30
C ALA A 385 18.64 -13.29 22.73
N LEU A 386 18.50 -12.97 21.45
CA LEU A 386 19.18 -11.85 20.77
C LEU A 386 18.50 -10.50 21.00
N GLY A 387 17.37 -10.45 21.71
CA GLY A 387 16.63 -9.21 21.99
C GLY A 387 15.70 -8.76 20.86
N TYR A 388 15.48 -9.59 19.84
CA TYR A 388 14.57 -9.25 18.74
C TYR A 388 13.11 -9.38 19.17
N GLU A 389 12.31 -8.41 18.74
CA GLU A 389 10.86 -8.41 18.93
C GLU A 389 10.17 -9.13 17.76
N ASP A 390 9.34 -10.13 18.06
CA ASP A 390 8.58 -10.86 17.04
C ASP A 390 7.45 -9.97 16.48
N LEU A 391 7.23 -10.02 15.16
CA LEU A 391 6.01 -9.45 14.57
C LEU A 391 4.78 -10.28 14.97
N PRO A 392 3.56 -9.71 14.92
CA PRO A 392 2.35 -10.44 15.21
C PRO A 392 2.17 -11.60 14.23
N SER A 393 1.79 -12.76 14.77
CA SER A 393 1.62 -14.00 14.01
C SER A 393 0.20 -14.22 13.49
N SER A 394 -0.73 -13.34 13.86
CA SER A 394 -2.14 -13.38 13.47
C SER A 394 -2.76 -11.99 13.51
N LEU A 395 -3.88 -11.82 12.80
CA LEU A 395 -4.65 -10.58 12.83
C LEU A 395 -5.17 -10.29 14.25
N ASP A 396 -5.61 -11.30 15.02
CA ASP A 396 -5.96 -11.12 16.44
C ASP A 396 -4.84 -10.49 17.25
N GLN A 397 -3.62 -11.01 17.14
CA GLN A 397 -2.48 -10.50 17.90
C GLN A 397 -2.18 -9.05 17.50
N ALA A 398 -2.22 -8.74 16.21
CA ALA A 398 -1.98 -7.39 15.71
C ALA A 398 -3.06 -6.40 16.17
N LEU A 399 -4.34 -6.80 16.12
CA LEU A 399 -5.45 -5.95 16.57
C LEU A 399 -5.35 -5.63 18.07
N ARG A 400 -5.01 -6.62 18.90
CA ARG A 400 -4.84 -6.40 20.34
C ARG A 400 -3.67 -5.47 20.69
N LEU A 401 -2.63 -5.48 19.86
CA LEU A 401 -1.50 -4.56 20.00
C LEU A 401 -1.91 -3.15 19.56
N MET A 402 -2.57 -3.03 18.40
CA MET A 402 -3.13 -1.78 17.89
C MET A 402 -4.10 -1.12 18.87
N GLU A 403 -5.00 -1.88 19.51
CA GLU A 403 -5.95 -1.37 20.52
C GLU A 403 -5.30 -0.62 21.69
N ARG A 404 -4.04 -0.93 21.99
CA ARG A 404 -3.27 -0.31 23.09
C ARG A 404 -2.32 0.78 22.61
N SER A 405 -2.32 1.06 21.31
CA SER A 405 -1.37 1.96 20.67
C SER A 405 -1.87 3.39 20.69
N GLU A 406 -1.19 4.24 21.46
CA GLU A 406 -1.39 5.69 21.37
C GLU A 406 -0.91 6.22 20.01
N LEU A 407 0.22 5.72 19.48
CA LEU A 407 0.74 6.14 18.18
C LEU A 407 -0.29 5.92 17.07
N VAL A 408 -0.85 4.72 16.96
CA VAL A 408 -1.78 4.40 15.88
C VAL A 408 -3.11 5.15 16.05
N ALA A 409 -3.61 5.28 17.28
CA ALA A 409 -4.82 6.05 17.56
C ALA A 409 -4.66 7.53 17.15
N ASP A 410 -3.57 8.17 17.56
CA ASP A 410 -3.29 9.57 17.23
C ASP A 410 -3.07 9.78 15.72
N THR A 411 -2.35 8.84 15.09
CA THR A 411 -2.04 8.91 13.66
C THR A 411 -3.33 8.85 12.81
N LEU A 412 -4.15 7.83 13.05
CA LEU A 412 -5.37 7.58 12.28
C LEU A 412 -6.48 8.58 12.63
N GLY A 413 -6.52 9.04 13.87
CA GLY A 413 -7.64 9.77 14.44
C GLY A 413 -8.75 8.82 14.89
N GLU A 414 -9.54 9.26 15.87
CA GLU A 414 -10.53 8.43 16.58
C GLU A 414 -11.47 7.67 15.65
N HIS A 415 -12.01 8.32 14.61
CA HIS A 415 -12.98 7.71 13.70
C HIS A 415 -12.36 6.60 12.86
N VAL A 416 -11.25 6.87 12.15
CA VAL A 416 -10.58 5.84 11.33
C VAL A 416 -10.09 4.69 12.22
N PHE A 417 -9.52 4.98 13.38
CA PHE A 417 -9.05 3.97 14.32
C PHE A 417 -10.17 3.00 14.75
N GLU A 418 -11.30 3.54 15.22
CA GLU A 418 -12.45 2.75 15.67
C GLU A 418 -13.07 1.93 14.54
N PHE A 419 -13.32 2.55 13.38
CA PHE A 419 -13.92 1.84 12.25
C PHE A 419 -12.98 0.81 11.63
N PHE A 420 -11.67 1.06 11.62
CA PHE A 420 -10.68 0.07 11.22
C PHE A 420 -10.76 -1.16 12.14
N LEU A 421 -10.67 -0.96 13.47
CA LEU A 421 -10.77 -2.05 14.44
C LEU A 421 -12.08 -2.83 14.30
N ARG A 422 -13.22 -2.15 14.17
CA ARG A 422 -14.53 -2.82 13.97
C ARG A 422 -14.55 -3.69 12.73
N ASN A 423 -14.08 -3.18 11.59
CA ASN A 423 -14.05 -3.94 10.34
C ASN A 423 -13.17 -5.18 10.48
N LYS A 424 -12.00 -5.05 11.11
CA LYS A 424 -11.01 -6.11 11.22
C LYS A 424 -11.37 -7.16 12.27
N TRP A 425 -11.98 -6.75 13.38
CA TRP A 425 -12.54 -7.70 14.35
C TRP A 425 -13.67 -8.51 13.76
N ARG A 426 -14.56 -7.90 12.96
CA ARG A 426 -15.60 -8.67 12.25
C ARG A 426 -14.97 -9.66 11.27
N GLU A 427 -14.03 -9.23 10.43
CA GLU A 427 -13.31 -10.13 9.51
C GLU A 427 -12.66 -11.30 10.26
N TRP A 428 -12.01 -11.02 11.39
CA TRP A 428 -11.37 -12.04 12.19
C TRP A 428 -12.37 -13.04 12.80
N GLN A 429 -13.50 -12.55 13.33
CA GLN A 429 -14.57 -13.40 13.86
C GLN A 429 -15.18 -14.29 12.75
N GLU A 430 -15.41 -13.72 11.56
CA GLU A 430 -15.87 -14.47 10.39
C GLU A 430 -14.84 -15.55 10.01
N TYR A 431 -13.55 -15.22 9.95
CA TYR A 431 -12.48 -16.18 9.71
C TYR A 431 -12.45 -17.31 10.73
N GLN A 432 -12.53 -17.00 12.03
CA GLN A 432 -12.52 -18.00 13.10
C GLN A 432 -13.77 -18.88 13.13
N SER A 433 -14.90 -18.40 12.63
CA SER A 433 -16.15 -19.17 12.59
C SER A 433 -16.19 -20.24 11.50
N GLN A 434 -15.24 -20.19 10.55
CA GLN A 434 -15.17 -21.16 9.47
C GLN A 434 -14.68 -22.52 9.98
N ILE A 435 -15.32 -23.60 9.49
CA ILE A 435 -14.81 -24.96 9.64
C ILE A 435 -14.09 -25.32 8.34
N THR A 436 -12.76 -25.39 8.39
CA THR A 436 -11.94 -25.58 7.19
C THR A 436 -11.93 -27.04 6.74
N GLN A 437 -11.66 -27.25 5.45
CA GLN A 437 -11.46 -28.59 4.89
C GLN A 437 -10.27 -29.33 5.53
N TRP A 438 -9.29 -28.60 6.07
CA TRP A 438 -8.20 -29.21 6.82
C TRP A 438 -8.71 -29.78 8.15
N GLU A 439 -9.48 -29.01 8.93
CA GLU A 439 -10.09 -29.48 10.19
C GLU A 439 -11.00 -30.69 9.96
N LEU A 440 -11.84 -30.66 8.91
CA LEU A 440 -12.70 -31.80 8.57
C LEU A 440 -11.90 -33.06 8.19
N ARG A 441 -10.71 -32.93 7.59
CA ARG A 441 -9.88 -34.09 7.27
C ARG A 441 -9.07 -34.59 8.45
N SER A 442 -8.73 -33.72 9.40
CA SER A 442 -7.80 -33.99 10.50
C SER A 442 -8.49 -34.34 11.82
N ASN A 443 -9.74 -33.92 12.01
CA ASN A 443 -10.42 -33.98 13.30
C ASN A 443 -11.81 -34.61 13.24
N LEU A 444 -12.38 -34.87 12.06
CA LEU A 444 -13.76 -35.37 11.93
C LEU A 444 -13.94 -36.81 12.46
N ASP A 445 -12.88 -37.61 12.41
CA ASP A 445 -12.88 -39.00 12.89
C ASP A 445 -12.43 -39.16 14.35
N TYR A 446 -12.04 -38.06 15.02
CA TYR A 446 -11.73 -38.03 16.45
C TYR A 446 -12.98 -38.00 17.33
#